data_AF-A0A7L2EEW3-F1
#
_entry.id   AF-A0A7L2EEW3-F1
#
_cell.length_a   1.000
_cell.length_b   1.000
_cell.length_c   1.000
_cell.angle_alpha   90.00
_cell.angle_beta   90.00
_cell.angle_gamma   90.00
#
_symmetry.space_group_name_H-M   'P 1'
#
loop_
_entity.id
_entity.type
_entity.pdbx_description
1 polymer ?
#
loop_
_entity_poly.entity_id
_entity_poly.type
_entity_poly.pdbx_seq_one_letter_code
_entity_poly.pdbx_strand_id
1 'polypeptide(L)'
;QDCQELTDVERAIETVISQFHCYAVKGQKEYLTPNEMQELVVQKLPHLGKCVGPLEEKIECMGDPNEAKLEFGEYWDMMGDAAK
;
A
#
# COMPACT_ATOMS: atom_id res chain seq x y z
N GLN A 1 -10.18 19.58 -22.51
CA GLN A 1 -9.46 18.57 -21.71
C GLN A 1 -10.28 17.31 -21.85
N ASP A 2 -9.75 16.29 -22.52
CA ASP A 2 -10.47 15.05 -22.78
C ASP A 2 -10.67 14.33 -21.43
N CYS A 3 -11.80 14.59 -20.78
CA CYS A 3 -12.19 13.87 -19.57
C CYS A 3 -12.77 12.52 -20.02
N GLN A 4 -11.94 11.66 -20.60
CA GLN A 4 -12.31 10.26 -20.74
C GLN A 4 -12.49 9.69 -19.34
N GLU A 5 -13.66 9.10 -19.09
CA GLU A 5 -13.89 8.37 -17.86
C GLU A 5 -12.93 7.20 -17.79
N LEU A 6 -12.17 7.13 -16.70
CA LEU A 6 -11.30 6.00 -16.41
C LEU A 6 -12.13 4.70 -16.40
N THR A 7 -11.60 3.67 -17.05
CA THR A 7 -12.12 2.30 -16.92
C THR A 7 -11.94 1.80 -15.49
N ASP A 8 -12.65 0.73 -15.14
CA ASP A 8 -12.54 0.15 -13.79
C ASP A 8 -11.11 -0.31 -13.46
N VAL A 9 -10.36 -0.77 -14.47
CA VAL A 9 -8.95 -1.17 -14.31
C VAL A 9 -8.07 0.05 -14.04
N GLU A 10 -8.24 1.13 -14.80
CA GLU A 10 -7.47 2.36 -14.58
C GLU A 10 -7.78 2.99 -13.22
N ARG A 11 -9.06 3.00 -12.80
CA ARG A 11 -9.45 3.45 -11.46
C ARG A 11 -8.85 2.59 -10.36
N ALA A 12 -8.79 1.27 -10.54
CA ALA A 12 -8.17 0.38 -9.58
C ALA A 12 -6.66 0.65 -9.43
N ILE A 13 -5.96 0.80 -10.56
CA ILE A 13 -4.52 1.13 -10.57
C ILE A 13 -4.28 2.50 -9.92
N GLU A 14 -5.04 3.54 -10.32
CA GLU A 14 -4.96 4.87 -9.74
C GLU A 14 -5.22 4.84 -8.23
N THR A 15 -6.19 4.05 -7.79
CA THR A 15 -6.50 3.89 -6.36
C THR A 15 -5.30 3.32 -5.60
N VAL A 16 -4.66 2.26 -6.12
CA VAL A 16 -3.50 1.63 -5.49
C VAL A 16 -2.31 2.61 -5.38
N ILE A 17 -2.04 3.37 -6.45
CA ILE A 17 -0.99 4.40 -6.49
C ILE A 17 -1.31 5.54 -5.52
N SER A 18 -2.55 6.03 -5.55
CA SER A 18 -3.02 7.13 -4.71
C SER A 18 -2.95 6.77 -3.23
N GLN A 19 -3.32 5.54 -2.85
CA GLN A 19 -3.19 5.10 -1.46
C GLN A 19 -1.72 5.05 -1.03
N PHE A 20 -0.81 4.49 -1.84
CA PHE A 20 0.61 4.51 -1.49
C PHE A 20 1.10 5.94 -1.21
N HIS A 21 0.85 6.85 -2.16
CA HIS A 21 1.27 8.23 -1.99
C HIS A 21 0.61 8.86 -0.76
N CYS A 22 -0.71 8.72 -0.57
CA CYS A 22 -1.44 9.31 0.57
C CYS A 22 -0.80 8.99 1.93
N TYR A 23 -0.31 7.76 2.10
CA TYR A 23 0.34 7.34 3.34
C TYR A 23 1.84 7.70 3.36
N ALA A 24 2.52 7.76 2.21
CA ALA A 24 3.91 8.22 2.12
C ALA A 24 4.05 9.76 2.30
N VAL A 25 3.02 10.56 1.96
CA VAL A 25 3.07 12.03 2.11
C VAL A 25 3.01 12.51 3.55
N LYS A 26 2.58 11.67 4.51
CA LYS A 26 2.55 12.09 5.93
C LYS A 26 3.92 12.59 6.42
N GLY A 27 5.03 12.24 5.74
CA GLY A 27 6.37 12.76 6.01
C GLY A 27 7.09 13.53 4.88
N GLN A 28 6.42 13.94 3.79
CA GLN A 28 7.11 14.38 2.54
C GLN A 28 8.11 13.33 2.01
N LYS A 29 7.76 12.05 2.11
CA LYS A 29 8.63 10.92 1.76
C LYS A 29 8.13 10.24 0.49
N GLU A 30 9.02 9.49 -0.14
CA GLU A 30 8.75 8.64 -1.31
C GLU A 30 8.65 7.14 -0.93
N TYR A 31 8.47 6.85 0.36
CA TYR A 31 8.41 5.49 0.91
C TYR A 31 7.41 5.42 2.07
N LEU A 32 6.96 4.20 2.39
CA LEU A 32 6.21 3.89 3.61
C LEU A 32 7.13 3.25 4.66
N THR A 33 6.89 3.56 5.92
CA THR A 33 7.39 2.78 7.04
C THR A 33 6.46 1.60 7.34
N PRO A 34 6.92 0.56 8.06
CA PRO A 34 6.05 -0.55 8.45
C PRO A 34 4.79 -0.07 9.20
N ASN A 35 4.90 0.95 10.07
CA ASN A 35 3.74 1.53 10.75
C ASN A 35 2.75 2.18 9.78
N GLU A 36 3.23 2.94 8.78
CA GLU A 36 2.36 3.57 7.78
C GLU A 36 1.69 2.51 6.89
N MET A 37 2.39 1.42 6.57
CA MET A 37 1.82 0.27 5.87
C MET A 37 0.75 -0.43 6.70
N GLN A 38 1.00 -0.65 8.00
CA GLN A 38 0.01 -1.21 8.93
C GLN A 38 -1.25 -0.33 9.00
N GLU A 39 -1.09 1.00 9.09
CA GLU A 39 -2.22 1.94 9.05
C GLU A 39 -3.03 1.81 7.75
N LEU A 40 -2.36 1.72 6.60
CA LEU A 40 -3.01 1.54 5.30
C LEU A 40 -3.81 0.24 5.28
N VAL A 41 -3.23 -0.88 5.72
CA VAL A 41 -3.90 -2.18 5.72
C VAL A 41 -5.15 -2.15 6.60
N VAL A 42 -5.05 -1.63 7.82
CA VAL A 42 -6.17 -1.55 8.76
C VAL A 42 -7.27 -0.64 8.25
N GLN A 43 -6.94 0.50 7.65
CA GLN A 43 -7.92 1.52 7.26
C GLN A 43 -8.54 1.31 5.88
N LYS A 44 -7.76 0.83 4.91
CA LYS A 44 -8.17 0.76 3.49
C LYS A 44 -8.40 -0.66 3.02
N LEU A 45 -7.79 -1.64 3.68
CA LEU A 45 -7.86 -3.04 3.29
C LEU A 45 -8.37 -3.94 4.43
N PRO A 46 -9.42 -3.58 5.18
CA PRO A 46 -9.83 -4.33 6.37
C PRO A 46 -10.32 -5.75 6.08
N HIS A 47 -10.69 -6.06 4.83
CA HIS A 47 -11.05 -7.42 4.41
C HIS A 47 -9.84 -8.19 3.88
N LEU A 48 -8.88 -7.49 3.25
CA LEU A 48 -7.63 -8.09 2.81
C LEU A 48 -6.76 -8.42 4.03
N GLY A 49 -6.56 -7.49 4.95
CA GLY A 49 -5.78 -7.70 6.17
C GLY A 49 -6.31 -8.84 7.06
N LYS A 50 -7.63 -9.11 7.04
CA LYS A 50 -8.22 -10.26 7.77
C LYS A 50 -8.04 -11.60 7.07
N CYS A 51 -7.90 -11.59 5.75
CA CYS A 51 -7.72 -12.80 4.95
C CYS A 51 -6.25 -13.10 4.64
N VAL A 52 -5.36 -12.13 4.87
CA VAL A 52 -3.97 -12.20 4.43
C VAL A 52 -3.04 -12.15 5.63
N GLY A 53 -2.88 -13.29 6.30
CA GLY A 53 -1.75 -13.54 7.21
C GLY A 53 -0.39 -13.19 6.60
N PRO A 54 -0.12 -13.47 5.30
CA PRO A 54 1.14 -13.10 4.67
C PRO A 54 1.47 -11.61 4.66
N LEU A 55 0.47 -10.72 4.76
CA LEU A 55 0.70 -9.28 4.66
C LEU A 55 1.16 -8.71 6.00
N GLU A 56 0.55 -9.14 7.10
CA GLU A 56 1.01 -8.78 8.45
C GLU A 56 2.39 -9.37 8.74
N GLU A 57 2.62 -10.65 8.40
CA GLU A 57 3.94 -11.29 8.55
C GLU A 57 5.03 -10.56 7.75
N LYS A 58 4.71 -10.09 6.54
CA LYS A 58 5.66 -9.30 5.72
C LYS A 58 5.97 -7.94 6.34
N ILE A 59 4.97 -7.26 6.91
CA ILE A 59 5.18 -5.97 7.58
C ILE A 59 6.11 -6.15 8.79
N GLU A 60 5.92 -7.21 9.58
CA GLU A 60 6.80 -7.55 10.70
C GLU A 60 8.25 -7.84 10.26
N CYS A 61 8.43 -8.38 9.05
CA CYS A 61 9.74 -8.68 8.48
C CYS A 61 10.48 -7.48 7.86
N MET A 62 9.82 -6.33 7.68
CA MET A 62 10.41 -5.16 7.00
C MET A 62 11.53 -4.48 7.81
N GLY A 63 11.60 -4.71 9.13
CA GLY A 63 12.61 -4.13 10.00
C GLY A 63 12.05 -3.07 10.93
N ASP A 64 12.80 -1.98 11.14
CA ASP A 64 12.39 -0.95 12.12
C ASP A 64 11.05 -0.30 11.72
N PRO A 65 10.07 -0.23 12.64
CA PRO A 65 8.71 0.20 12.33
C PRO A 65 8.58 1.67 11.90
N ASN A 66 9.61 2.50 12.12
CA ASN A 66 9.61 3.93 11.79
C ASN A 66 10.75 4.34 10.84
N GLU A 67 11.76 3.49 10.64
CA GLU A 67 12.93 3.79 9.80
C GLU A 67 13.05 2.94 8.54
N ALA A 68 12.52 1.70 8.55
CA ALA A 68 12.52 0.86 7.36
C ALA A 68 11.71 1.53 6.24
N LYS A 69 12.18 1.37 5.00
CA LYS A 69 11.64 2.06 3.83
C LYS A 69 11.07 1.05 2.86
N LEU A 70 9.78 1.16 2.59
CA LEU A 70 9.07 0.44 1.55
C LEU A 70 8.86 1.38 0.36
N GLU A 71 9.62 1.16 -0.70
CA GLU A 71 9.43 1.88 -1.94
C GLU A 71 8.18 1.35 -2.69
N PHE A 72 7.72 2.12 -3.68
CA PHE A 72 6.48 1.77 -4.39
C PHE A 72 6.52 0.38 -5.04
N GLY A 73 7.67 -0.05 -5.56
CA GLY A 73 7.82 -1.37 -6.16
C GLY A 73 7.58 -2.51 -5.16
N GLU A 74 8.15 -2.39 -3.95
CA GLU A 74 7.99 -3.38 -2.88
C GLU A 74 6.54 -3.40 -2.36
N TYR A 75 5.93 -2.21 -2.22
CA TYR A 75 4.51 -2.08 -1.91
C TYR A 75 3.63 -2.78 -2.96
N TRP A 76 3.91 -2.57 -4.24
CA TRP A 76 3.17 -3.19 -5.34
C TRP A 76 3.27 -4.72 -5.31
N ASP A 77 4.47 -5.24 -5.08
CA ASP A 77 4.70 -6.68 -4.94
C ASP A 77 3.97 -7.26 -3.71
N MET A 78 3.97 -6.54 -2.58
CA MET A 78 3.21 -6.93 -1.39
C MET A 78 1.70 -7.01 -1.68
N MET A 79 1.13 -6.03 -2.38
CA MET A 79 -0.29 -6.05 -2.76
C MET A 79 -0.61 -7.17 -3.74
N GLY A 80 0.28 -7.43 -4.70
CA GLY A 80 0.14 -8.53 -5.65
C GLY A 80 0.14 -9.89 -4.97
N ASP A 81 1.01 -10.09 -3.97
CA ASP A 81 1.04 -11.34 -3.20
C ASP A 81 -0.16 -11.50 -2.27
N ALA A 82 -0.70 -10.40 -1.74
CA ALA A 82 -1.91 -10.41 -0.91
C ALA A 82 -3.19 -10.71 -1.71
N ALA A 83 -3.15 -10.57 -3.03
CA ALA A 83 -4.26 -10.87 -3.93
C ALA A 83 -4.22 -12.31 -4.51
N LYS A 84 -3.22 -13.11 -4.17
CA LYS A 84 -3.07 -14.51 -4.61
C LYS A 84 -3.90 -15.49 -3.80
#